data_AF-A0A8T6N546-F1
#
_entry.id   AF-A0A8T6N546-F1
#
_cell.length_a   1.000
_cell.length_b   1.000
_cell.length_c   1.000
_cell.angle_alpha   90.00
_cell.angle_beta   90.00
_cell.angle_gamma   90.00
#
_symmetry.space_group_name_H-M   'P 1'
#
loop_
_entity.id
_entity.type
_entity.pdbx_description
1 polymer ?
#
loop_
_entity_poly.entity_id
_entity_poly.type
_entity_poly.pdbx_seq_one_letter_code
_entity_poly.pdbx_strand_id
1 'polypeptide(L)'
;SGVFLVDDEARAISLLSQMFQRGMRPLVQEYIKESHGRDIRVIVVRGRVVASMIRKARGSEFRSNFHLGGSVEGIQPTKDQENVAIRAAGELGLDVAGVDMLDSASGPLLLEANSSPGLEGIERATGINVAGRIVSSLRARVREAREQESSLLSRDIRGADSTESRFDLDEASG
;
A
#
# COMPACT_ATOMS: atom_id res chain seq x y z
N SER A 1 -1.12 24.98 0.15
CA SER A 1 -0.67 23.87 -0.71
C SER A 1 0.79 23.56 -0.39
N GLY A 2 1.17 22.30 -0.23
CA GLY A 2 2.56 21.88 0.01
C GLY A 2 3.32 21.38 -1.23
N VAL A 3 2.64 21.31 -2.38
CA VAL A 3 3.20 20.81 -3.66
C VAL A 3 3.11 21.94 -4.69
N PHE A 4 4.20 22.14 -5.43
CA PHE A 4 4.35 23.22 -6.40
C PHE A 4 4.96 22.65 -7.69
N LEU A 5 4.45 23.09 -8.84
CA LEU A 5 5.08 22.87 -10.14
C LEU A 5 5.89 24.11 -10.49
N VAL A 6 7.16 23.92 -10.85
CA VAL A 6 8.07 24.99 -11.22
C VAL A 6 8.77 24.62 -12.52
N ASP A 7 8.65 25.49 -13.52
CA ASP A 7 9.13 25.32 -14.89
C ASP A 7 10.32 26.24 -15.24
N ASP A 8 10.87 26.94 -14.24
CA ASP A 8 12.00 27.85 -14.38
C ASP A 8 12.96 27.71 -13.19
N GLU A 9 14.25 27.63 -13.50
CA GLU A 9 15.30 27.36 -12.53
C GLU A 9 15.44 28.51 -11.51
N ALA A 10 15.38 29.76 -11.95
CA ALA A 10 15.49 30.91 -11.06
C ALA A 10 14.32 30.95 -10.05
N ARG A 11 13.10 30.67 -10.51
CA ARG A 11 11.93 30.50 -9.63
C ARG A 11 12.10 29.34 -8.66
N ALA A 12 12.66 28.20 -9.09
CA ALA A 12 12.88 27.05 -8.23
C ALA A 12 13.89 27.37 -7.11
N ILE A 13 15.03 28.00 -7.46
CA ILE A 13 16.05 28.42 -6.50
C ILE A 13 15.47 29.40 -5.47
N SER A 14 14.67 30.37 -5.92
CA SER A 14 14.03 31.34 -5.02
C SER A 14 13.05 30.67 -4.05
N LEU A 15 12.20 29.76 -4.55
CA LEU A 15 11.24 29.03 -3.71
C LEU A 15 11.94 28.14 -2.67
N LEU A 16 12.96 27.38 -3.09
CA LEU A 16 13.74 26.53 -2.20
C LEU A 16 14.46 27.33 -1.12
N SER A 17 15.05 28.47 -1.48
CA SER A 17 15.71 29.37 -0.53
C SER A 17 14.74 29.85 0.56
N GLN A 18 13.52 30.26 0.17
CA GLN A 18 12.48 30.66 1.12
C GLN A 18 12.03 29.50 2.01
N MET A 19 11.90 28.28 1.46
CA MET A 19 11.55 27.08 2.23
C MET A 19 12.62 26.75 3.27
N PHE A 20 13.90 26.77 2.90
CA PHE A 20 15.01 26.50 3.83
C PHE A 20 15.13 27.55 4.94
N GLN A 21 14.94 28.84 4.63
CA GLN A 21 14.92 29.91 5.63
C GLN A 21 13.82 29.71 6.69
N ARG A 22 12.71 29.06 6.30
CA ARG A 22 11.60 28.72 7.20
C ARG A 22 11.80 27.37 7.93
N GLY A 23 12.97 26.74 7.79
CA GLY A 23 13.28 25.45 8.39
C GLY A 23 12.55 24.26 7.75
N MET A 24 12.01 24.43 6.54
CA MET A 24 11.33 23.35 5.82
C MET A 24 12.34 22.40 5.19
N ARG A 25 11.90 21.17 4.91
CA ARG A 25 12.68 20.12 4.22
C ARG A 25 11.98 19.72 2.91
N PRO A 26 12.17 20.49 1.82
CA PRO A 26 11.51 20.20 0.56
C PRO A 26 12.07 18.94 -0.11
N LEU A 27 11.21 18.22 -0.82
CA LEU A 27 11.60 17.19 -1.78
C LEU A 27 11.46 17.78 -3.18
N VAL A 28 12.54 17.73 -3.96
CA VAL A 28 12.52 18.10 -5.38
C VAL A 28 12.47 16.82 -6.21
N GLN A 29 11.55 16.75 -7.15
CA GLN A 29 11.35 15.60 -8.01
C GLN A 29 11.14 16.04 -9.46
N GLU A 30 11.42 15.13 -10.39
CA GLU A 30 11.09 15.31 -11.79
C GLU A 30 9.57 15.47 -12.00
N TYR A 31 9.20 16.31 -12.96
CA TYR A 31 7.82 16.48 -13.37
C TYR A 31 7.45 15.51 -14.50
N ILE A 32 6.56 14.56 -14.20
CA ILE A 32 6.08 13.55 -15.14
C ILE A 32 4.91 14.11 -15.95
N LYS A 33 5.23 14.77 -17.07
CA LYS A 33 4.26 15.47 -17.94
C LYS A 33 3.17 14.56 -18.51
N GLU A 34 3.48 13.29 -18.72
CA GLU A 34 2.57 12.26 -19.24
C GLU A 34 1.38 12.03 -18.30
N SER A 35 1.59 12.27 -17.01
CA SER A 35 0.58 12.18 -15.96
C SER A 35 0.02 13.53 -15.53
N HIS A 36 0.12 14.58 -16.35
CA HIS A 36 -0.38 15.91 -15.99
C HIS A 36 -1.86 15.87 -15.57
N GLY A 37 -2.12 16.19 -14.29
CA GLY A 37 -3.48 16.19 -13.74
C GLY A 37 -4.07 14.79 -13.57
N ARG A 38 -3.26 13.73 -13.55
CA ARG A 38 -3.73 12.34 -13.46
C ARG A 38 -2.84 11.53 -12.54
N ASP A 39 -3.44 10.65 -11.76
CA ASP A 39 -2.71 9.61 -11.06
C ASP A 39 -3.58 8.37 -10.89
N ILE A 40 -2.94 7.24 -10.65
CA ILE A 40 -3.60 5.96 -10.39
C ILE A 40 -3.46 5.65 -8.92
N ARG A 41 -4.60 5.39 -8.27
CA ARG A 41 -4.64 4.88 -6.90
C ARG A 41 -5.04 3.41 -6.93
N VAL A 42 -4.24 2.58 -6.27
CA VAL A 42 -4.49 1.16 -6.07
C VAL A 42 -4.60 0.87 -4.57
N ILE A 43 -5.63 0.12 -4.16
CA ILE A 43 -5.71 -0.42 -2.80
C ILE A 43 -5.16 -1.84 -2.80
N VAL A 44 -4.14 -2.06 -1.97
CA VAL A 44 -3.54 -3.36 -1.71
C VAL A 44 -4.00 -3.83 -0.32
N VAL A 45 -4.42 -5.09 -0.23
CA VAL A 45 -4.77 -5.75 1.03
C VAL A 45 -4.09 -7.11 1.07
N ARG A 46 -3.21 -7.33 2.06
CA ARG A 46 -2.38 -8.53 2.25
C ARG A 46 -1.76 -9.04 0.95
N GLY A 47 -1.08 -8.14 0.23
CA GLY A 47 -0.38 -8.47 -1.01
C GLY A 47 -1.26 -8.70 -2.24
N ARG A 48 -2.54 -8.29 -2.20
CA ARG A 48 -3.46 -8.40 -3.35
C ARG A 48 -4.10 -7.05 -3.65
N VAL A 49 -4.17 -6.70 -4.93
CA VAL A 49 -4.96 -5.54 -5.37
C VAL A 49 -6.45 -5.85 -5.23
N VAL A 50 -7.16 -5.00 -4.50
CA VAL A 50 -8.60 -5.19 -4.24
C VAL A 50 -9.50 -4.17 -4.94
N ALA A 51 -8.95 -3.01 -5.29
CA ALA A 51 -9.62 -1.96 -6.05
C ALA A 51 -8.58 -0.99 -6.63
N SER A 52 -8.94 -0.35 -7.73
CA SER A 52 -8.10 0.65 -8.38
C SER A 52 -8.95 1.69 -9.09
N MET A 53 -8.46 2.93 -9.10
CA MET A 53 -9.09 4.04 -9.80
C MET A 53 -8.04 4.95 -10.42
N ILE A 54 -8.43 5.64 -11.48
CA ILE A 54 -7.72 6.82 -11.95
C ILE A 54 -8.40 8.06 -11.38
N ARG A 55 -7.61 9.00 -10.85
CA ARG A 55 -8.06 10.33 -10.47
C ARG A 55 -7.63 11.33 -11.52
N LYS A 56 -8.52 12.24 -11.92
CA LYS A 56 -8.25 13.27 -12.92
C LYS A 56 -8.60 14.64 -12.34
N ALA A 57 -7.67 15.58 -12.40
CA ALA A 57 -7.89 16.97 -12.02
C ALA A 57 -8.91 17.64 -12.96
N ARG A 58 -9.51 18.74 -12.50
CA ARG A 58 -10.34 19.61 -13.36
C ARG A 58 -9.50 20.76 -13.90
N GLY A 59 -9.70 21.09 -15.17
CA GLY A 59 -9.06 22.26 -15.81
C GLY A 59 -7.56 22.08 -15.98
N SER A 60 -6.79 23.13 -15.68
CA SER A 60 -5.33 23.18 -15.80
C SER A 60 -4.59 22.79 -14.52
N GLU A 61 -5.28 22.23 -13.54
CA GLU A 61 -4.67 21.78 -12.28
C GLU A 61 -3.82 20.53 -12.53
N PHE A 62 -2.55 20.56 -12.11
CA PHE A 62 -1.64 19.44 -12.29
C PHE A 62 -1.83 18.36 -11.19
N ARG A 63 -2.46 18.72 -10.07
CA ARG A 63 -2.73 17.81 -8.94
C ARG A 63 -4.12 17.16 -9.08
N SER A 64 -4.16 15.84 -9.14
CA SER A 64 -5.37 15.04 -9.31
C SER A 64 -6.14 14.73 -8.01
N ASN A 65 -5.74 15.31 -6.87
CA ASN A 65 -6.37 15.06 -5.58
C ASN A 65 -7.90 15.29 -5.65
N PHE A 66 -8.67 14.23 -5.40
CA PHE A 66 -10.15 14.20 -5.49
C PHE A 66 -10.85 15.34 -4.74
N HIS A 67 -10.34 15.74 -3.56
CA HIS A 67 -10.95 16.80 -2.74
C HIS A 67 -10.95 18.19 -3.41
N LEU A 68 -10.24 18.35 -4.54
CA LEU A 68 -10.21 19.58 -5.34
C LEU A 68 -11.24 19.58 -6.48
N GLY A 69 -12.22 18.65 -6.44
CA GLY A 69 -13.29 18.57 -7.44
C GLY A 69 -12.93 17.75 -8.69
N GLY A 70 -11.82 16.99 -8.66
CA GLY A 70 -11.45 16.05 -9.73
C GLY A 70 -12.47 14.94 -9.96
N SER A 71 -12.41 14.28 -11.12
CA SER A 71 -13.19 13.06 -11.38
C SER A 71 -12.44 11.80 -10.96
N VAL A 72 -13.20 10.76 -10.62
CA VAL A 72 -12.68 9.44 -10.27
C VAL A 72 -13.40 8.40 -11.11
N GLU A 73 -12.65 7.40 -11.56
CA GLU A 73 -13.16 6.35 -12.44
C GLU A 73 -12.45 5.03 -12.07
N GLY A 74 -13.23 3.97 -11.82
CA GLY A 74 -12.68 2.65 -11.59
C GLY A 74 -11.97 2.13 -12.83
N ILE A 75 -10.78 1.55 -12.65
CA ILE A 75 -10.00 0.97 -13.74
C ILE A 75 -9.51 -0.42 -13.35
N GLN A 76 -9.21 -1.27 -14.33
CA GLN A 76 -8.35 -2.42 -14.12
C GLN A 76 -6.89 -1.94 -14.24
N PRO A 77 -6.02 -2.17 -13.24
CA PRO A 77 -4.63 -1.78 -13.36
C PRO A 77 -3.91 -2.72 -14.33
N THR A 78 -2.87 -2.23 -14.98
CA THR A 78 -1.96 -3.09 -15.75
C THR A 78 -1.20 -4.02 -14.82
N LYS A 79 -0.60 -5.09 -15.38
CA LYS A 79 0.26 -5.99 -14.60
C LYS A 79 1.41 -5.25 -13.93
N ASP A 80 1.99 -4.27 -14.61
CA ASP A 80 3.11 -3.49 -14.07
C ASP A 80 2.65 -2.59 -12.92
N GLN A 81 1.49 -1.96 -13.04
CA GLN A 81 0.90 -1.15 -11.97
C GLN A 81 0.55 -2.01 -10.74
N GLU A 82 -0.01 -3.20 -10.96
CA GLU A 82 -0.29 -4.15 -9.89
C GLU A 82 0.99 -4.61 -9.19
N ASN A 83 2.03 -4.96 -9.96
CA ASN A 83 3.33 -5.37 -9.42
C ASN A 83 3.99 -4.26 -8.60
N VAL A 84 4.00 -3.01 -9.09
CA VAL A 84 4.53 -1.87 -8.36
C VAL A 84 3.77 -1.65 -7.05
N ALA A 85 2.44 -1.72 -7.08
CA ALA A 85 1.62 -1.52 -5.89
C ALA A 85 1.84 -2.61 -4.83
N ILE A 86 1.82 -3.88 -5.22
CA ILE A 86 2.03 -5.02 -4.31
C ILE A 86 3.44 -4.96 -3.72
N ARG A 87 4.46 -4.68 -4.55
CA ARG A 87 5.84 -4.57 -4.08
C ARG A 87 6.00 -3.40 -3.11
N ALA A 88 5.46 -2.22 -3.42
CA ALA A 88 5.52 -1.07 -2.53
C ALA A 88 4.92 -1.38 -1.15
N ALA A 89 3.73 -2.00 -1.11
CA ALA A 89 3.11 -2.40 0.14
C ALA A 89 3.94 -3.45 0.91
N GLY A 90 4.49 -4.45 0.20
CA GLY A 90 5.30 -5.51 0.79
C GLY A 90 6.61 -5.01 1.39
N GLU A 91 7.37 -4.20 0.66
CA GLU A 91 8.66 -3.64 1.11
C GLU A 91 8.48 -2.70 2.32
N LEU A 92 7.31 -2.05 2.43
CA LEU A 92 6.94 -1.21 3.57
C LEU A 92 6.28 -1.99 4.73
N GLY A 93 6.05 -3.29 4.59
CA GLY A 93 5.40 -4.12 5.61
C GLY A 93 3.93 -3.74 5.86
N LEU A 94 3.23 -3.22 4.86
CA LEU A 94 1.84 -2.76 4.98
C LEU A 94 0.85 -3.85 4.56
N ASP A 95 0.01 -4.29 5.51
CA ASP A 95 -1.12 -5.19 5.23
C ASP A 95 -2.25 -4.51 4.47
N VAL A 96 -2.41 -3.19 4.63
CA VAL A 96 -3.36 -2.37 3.89
C VAL A 96 -2.62 -1.12 3.44
N ALA A 97 -2.65 -0.84 2.13
CA ALA A 97 -2.02 0.34 1.57
C ALA A 97 -2.86 0.93 0.44
N GLY A 98 -2.94 2.26 0.40
CA GLY A 98 -3.27 2.98 -0.82
C GLY A 98 -1.98 3.41 -1.50
N VAL A 99 -1.75 2.90 -2.70
CA VAL A 99 -0.55 3.19 -3.49
C VAL A 99 -0.92 4.09 -4.65
N ASP A 100 -0.30 5.27 -4.70
CA ASP A 100 -0.46 6.24 -5.77
C ASP A 100 0.70 6.12 -6.75
N MET A 101 0.38 6.16 -8.03
CA MET A 101 1.32 6.02 -9.13
C MET A 101 1.07 7.05 -10.21
N LEU A 102 2.13 7.44 -10.91
CA LEU A 102 2.08 8.21 -12.14
C LEU A 102 2.43 7.29 -13.31
N ASP A 103 1.67 7.36 -14.39
CA ASP A 103 2.07 6.74 -15.66
C ASP A 103 3.16 7.60 -16.31
N SER A 104 4.25 6.95 -16.73
CA SER A 104 5.32 7.56 -17.51
C SER A 104 5.54 6.77 -18.80
N ALA A 105 6.30 7.34 -19.74
CA ALA A 105 6.72 6.64 -20.95
C ALA A 105 7.54 5.35 -20.65
N SER A 106 8.16 5.27 -19.47
CA SER A 106 8.96 4.12 -19.03
C SER A 106 8.17 3.10 -18.19
N GLY A 107 6.88 3.32 -17.97
CA GLY A 107 6.04 2.51 -17.09
C GLY A 107 5.57 3.26 -15.84
N PRO A 108 4.87 2.57 -14.92
CA PRO A 108 4.30 3.19 -13.72
C PRO A 108 5.39 3.55 -12.70
N LEU A 109 5.34 4.77 -12.20
CA LEU A 109 6.24 5.30 -11.17
C LEU A 109 5.48 5.44 -9.85
N LEU A 110 6.03 4.87 -8.78
CA LEU A 110 5.50 5.02 -7.42
C LEU A 110 5.59 6.49 -6.97
N LEU A 111 4.48 7.05 -6.52
CA LEU A 111 4.40 8.42 -6.01
C LEU A 111 4.29 8.46 -4.49
N GLU A 112 3.29 7.76 -3.93
CA GLU A 112 3.02 7.72 -2.49
C GLU A 112 2.52 6.33 -2.10
N ALA A 113 2.86 5.87 -0.90
CA ALA A 113 2.22 4.73 -0.26
C ALA A 113 1.64 5.17 1.09
N ASN A 114 0.35 4.98 1.28
CA ASN A 114 -0.39 5.44 2.45
C ASN A 114 -0.95 4.24 3.23
N SER A 115 -0.58 4.10 4.50
CA SER A 115 -1.01 3.00 5.39
C SER A 115 -2.45 3.13 5.90
N SER A 116 -3.08 4.28 5.74
CA SER A 116 -4.47 4.55 6.14
C SER A 116 -5.24 5.24 5.02
N PRO A 117 -5.47 4.55 3.89
CA PRO A 117 -6.10 5.16 2.72
C PRO A 117 -7.58 5.45 2.96
N GLY A 118 -8.05 6.60 2.47
CA GLY A 118 -9.49 6.88 2.37
C GLY A 118 -10.16 5.99 1.32
N LEU A 119 -11.35 5.45 1.66
CA LEU A 119 -12.04 4.45 0.84
C LEU A 119 -13.22 5.03 0.04
N GLU A 120 -13.87 6.09 0.52
CA GLU A 120 -15.13 6.59 -0.06
C GLU A 120 -15.04 6.86 -1.57
N GLY A 121 -13.98 7.54 -2.01
CA GLY A 121 -13.80 7.87 -3.43
C GLY A 121 -13.61 6.64 -4.31
N ILE A 122 -12.83 5.65 -3.86
CA ILE A 122 -12.54 4.46 -4.65
C ILE A 122 -13.69 3.46 -4.63
N GLU A 123 -14.41 3.32 -3.52
CA GLU A 123 -15.62 2.49 -3.46
C GLU A 123 -16.72 3.07 -4.35
N ARG A 124 -16.89 4.40 -4.37
CA ARG A 124 -17.81 5.08 -5.30
C ARG A 124 -17.41 4.87 -6.76
N ALA A 125 -16.12 4.95 -7.07
CA ALA A 125 -15.61 4.82 -8.44
C ALA A 125 -15.69 3.39 -8.98
N THR A 126 -15.53 2.39 -8.11
CA THR A 126 -15.42 0.97 -8.50
C THR A 126 -16.67 0.14 -8.20
N GLY A 127 -17.54 0.61 -7.29
CA GLY A 127 -18.65 -0.18 -6.75
C GLY A 127 -18.21 -1.33 -5.84
N ILE A 128 -16.92 -1.42 -5.51
CA ILE A 128 -16.35 -2.51 -4.69
C ILE A 128 -16.45 -2.13 -3.22
N ASN A 129 -16.95 -3.05 -2.38
CA ASN A 129 -16.87 -2.95 -0.93
C ASN A 129 -15.45 -3.29 -0.45
N VAL A 130 -14.56 -2.31 -0.46
CA VAL A 130 -13.15 -2.41 -0.06
C VAL A 130 -13.05 -2.63 1.46
N ALA A 131 -13.85 -1.92 2.25
CA ALA A 131 -13.88 -2.10 3.70
C ALA A 131 -14.20 -3.56 4.08
N GLY A 132 -15.18 -4.17 3.41
CA GLY A 132 -15.53 -5.58 3.60
C GLY A 132 -14.39 -6.52 3.24
N ARG A 133 -13.62 -6.22 2.18
CA ARG A 133 -12.44 -7.02 1.80
C ARG A 133 -11.33 -6.93 2.85
N ILE A 134 -11.10 -5.75 3.42
CA ILE A 134 -10.16 -5.57 4.55
C ILE A 134 -10.61 -6.39 5.76
N VAL A 135 -11.87 -6.27 6.18
CA VAL A 135 -12.41 -7.03 7.33
C VAL A 135 -12.30 -8.55 7.08
N SER A 136 -12.62 -9.00 5.87
CA SER A 136 -12.53 -10.42 5.50
C SER A 136 -11.09 -10.93 5.57
N SER A 137 -10.15 -10.12 5.09
CA SER A 137 -8.71 -10.39 5.12
C SER A 137 -8.15 -10.49 6.55
N LEU A 138 -8.58 -9.59 7.44
CA LEU A 138 -8.22 -9.61 8.86
C LEU A 138 -8.82 -10.81 9.59
N ARG A 139 -10.08 -11.17 9.31
CA ARG A 139 -10.70 -12.38 9.86
C ARG A 139 -9.93 -13.64 9.47
N ALA A 140 -9.51 -13.75 8.21
CA ALA A 140 -8.68 -14.85 7.75
C ALA A 140 -7.34 -14.90 8.51
N ARG A 141 -6.67 -13.76 8.70
CA ARG A 141 -5.41 -13.66 9.46
C ARG A 141 -5.56 -14.16 10.90
N VAL A 142 -6.63 -13.77 11.59
CA VAL A 142 -6.90 -14.21 12.96
C VAL A 142 -7.15 -15.72 13.01
N ARG A 143 -7.86 -16.28 12.03
CA ARG A 143 -8.09 -17.73 11.95
C ARG A 143 -6.78 -18.49 11.73
N GLU A 144 -5.97 -18.05 10.77
CA GLU A 144 -4.64 -18.61 10.48
C GLU A 144 -3.73 -18.60 11.72
N ALA A 145 -3.72 -17.50 12.48
CA ALA A 145 -2.93 -17.41 13.70
C ALA A 145 -3.37 -18.41 14.78
N ARG A 146 -4.68 -18.60 14.97
CA ARG A 146 -5.24 -19.58 15.92
C ARG A 146 -4.94 -21.03 15.51
N GLU A 147 -5.01 -21.32 14.21
CA GLU A 147 -4.68 -22.64 13.66
C GLU A 147 -3.18 -22.95 13.88
N GLN A 148 -2.31 -21.96 13.69
CA GLN A 148 -0.87 -22.10 13.95
C GLN A 148 -0.57 -22.34 15.43
N GLU A 149 -1.20 -21.59 16.34
CA GLU A 149 -1.06 -21.76 17.78
C GLU A 149 -1.50 -23.16 18.24
N SER A 150 -2.67 -23.62 17.78
CA SER A 150 -3.18 -24.95 18.08
C SER A 150 -2.27 -26.07 17.54
N SER A 151 -1.72 -25.88 16.34
CA SER A 151 -0.76 -26.82 15.74
C SER A 151 0.52 -26.93 16.57
N LEU A 152 1.07 -25.81 17.05
CA LEU A 152 2.25 -25.77 17.91
C LEU A 152 2.01 -26.49 19.24
N LEU A 153 0.91 -26.19 19.95
CA LEU A 153 0.55 -26.89 21.18
C LEU A 153 0.43 -28.41 20.98
N SER A 154 -0.16 -28.83 19.86
CA SER A 154 -0.33 -30.25 19.55
C SER A 154 0.97 -30.98 19.22
N ARG A 155 2.04 -30.26 18.82
CA ARG A 155 3.38 -30.82 18.59
C ARG A 155 4.14 -30.98 19.89
N ASP A 156 4.02 -30.02 20.80
CA ASP A 156 4.70 -30.07 22.10
C ASP A 156 4.16 -31.21 22.98
N ILE A 157 2.85 -31.45 22.97
CA ILE A 157 2.24 -32.61 23.67
C ILE A 157 2.78 -33.93 23.13
N ARG A 158 2.88 -34.08 21.79
CA ARG A 158 3.42 -35.30 21.16
C ARG A 158 4.93 -35.49 21.39
N GLY A 159 5.68 -34.39 21.54
CA GLY A 159 7.10 -34.42 21.90
C GLY A 159 7.31 -34.88 23.35
N ALA A 160 6.49 -34.39 24.29
CA ALA A 160 6.54 -34.79 25.69
C ALA A 160 6.24 -36.29 25.89
N ASP A 161 5.21 -36.80 25.23
CA ASP A 161 4.78 -38.22 25.31
C ASP A 161 5.86 -39.20 24.80
N SER A 162 6.67 -38.77 23.82
CA SER A 162 7.79 -39.57 23.29
C SER A 162 9.05 -39.59 24.17
N THR A 163 9.12 -38.70 25.17
CA THR A 163 10.26 -38.62 26.10
C THR A 163 10.00 -39.43 27.37
N GLU A 164 8.74 -39.54 27.80
CA GLU A 164 8.35 -40.37 28.95
C GLU A 164 8.41 -41.88 28.64
N SER A 165 8.16 -42.32 27.40
CA SER A 165 8.24 -43.74 27.04
C SER A 165 9.68 -44.32 27.01
N ARG A 166 10.71 -43.51 27.26
CA ARG A 166 12.12 -43.91 27.21
C ARG A 166 12.73 -44.15 28.59
N PHE A 167 12.03 -43.78 29.67
CA PHE A 167 12.47 -43.99 31.05
C PHE A 167 11.97 -45.30 31.67
N ASP A 168 10.98 -45.98 31.06
CA ASP A 168 10.40 -47.23 31.61
C ASP A 168 11.10 -48.54 31.15
N LEU A 169 12.21 -48.46 30.42
CA LEU A 169 12.92 -49.66 29.92
C LEU A 169 14.26 -49.97 30.62
N ASP A 170 14.74 -49.12 31.51
CA ASP A 170 16.04 -49.33 32.20
C ASP A 170 15.92 -49.88 33.64
N GLU A 171 14.71 -50.01 34.22
CA GLU A 171 14.54 -50.58 35.59
C GLU A 171 14.18 -52.08 35.64
N ALA A 172 14.07 -52.78 34.49
CA ALA A 172 13.66 -54.18 34.45
C ALA A 172 14.81 -55.21 34.40
N SER A 173 16.06 -54.83 34.68
CA SER A 173 17.22 -55.75 34.55
C SER A 173 18.28 -55.70 35.67
N GLY A 174 17.91 -55.25 36.88
CA GLY A 174 18.78 -55.27 38.07
C GLY A 174 18.23 -56.15 39.19
#